data_AF-A0A9E1S1U1-F1
#
_entry.id   AF-A0A9E1S1U1-F1
#
_cell.length_a   1.000
_cell.length_b   1.000
_cell.length_c   1.000
_cell.angle_alpha   90.00
_cell.angle_beta   90.00
_cell.angle_gamma   90.00
#
_symmetry.space_group_name_H-M   'P 1'
#
loop_
_entity.id
_entity.type
_entity.pdbx_description
1 polymer ?
#
loop_
_entity_poly.entity_id
_entity_poly.type
_entity_poly.pdbx_seq_one_letter_code
_entity_poly.pdbx_strand_id
1 'polypeptide(L)'
;MSLFLNNIDALATALVGRNLTLPNGQVVEITKVDSYHRSANDSGPYKPILVMEPGSVFTPKVMGHAMFLIAALDGGERGGCVRITGIKTAENEVITGGGRVGKYVGFDHQQTGRVEVIDDDGNLKLTVEGVLVPQMPKSTGAGVEKKGTPLTETIIAKYADELPLYYTEFCEPADTSFEDLLQEVRDDWGTEEELKDRLKGYL
;
A
#
# COMPACT_ATOMS: atom_id res chain seq x y z
N MET A 1 -2.79 26.81 -4.54
CA MET A 1 -2.32 25.90 -5.61
C MET A 1 -2.84 24.52 -5.27
N SER A 2 -3.47 23.80 -6.21
CA SER A 2 -4.09 22.49 -5.91
C SER A 2 -3.01 21.48 -5.48
N LEU A 3 -3.19 20.84 -4.32
CA LEU A 3 -2.24 19.89 -3.72
C LEU A 3 -1.74 18.83 -4.71
N PHE A 4 -2.66 18.33 -5.55
CA PHE A 4 -2.40 17.25 -6.50
C PHE A 4 -1.74 17.69 -7.80
N LEU A 5 -1.55 19.00 -8.01
CA LEU A 5 -0.77 19.52 -9.15
C LEU A 5 0.73 19.64 -8.84
N ASN A 6 1.14 19.24 -7.63
CA ASN A 6 2.54 19.14 -7.28
C ASN A 6 3.19 17.92 -7.97
N ASN A 7 4.52 17.96 -8.12
CA ASN A 7 5.29 16.78 -8.49
C ASN A 7 5.13 15.69 -7.41
N ILE A 8 5.28 14.43 -7.80
CA ILE A 8 5.05 13.24 -7.01
C ILE A 8 5.74 13.26 -5.64
N ASP A 9 7.01 13.67 -5.56
CA ASP A 9 7.76 13.69 -4.28
C ASP A 9 7.25 14.78 -3.33
N ALA A 10 6.85 15.92 -3.89
CA ALA A 10 6.25 17.01 -3.13
C ALA A 10 4.84 16.62 -2.65
N LEU A 11 4.06 15.91 -3.48
CA LEU A 11 2.78 15.34 -3.07
C LEU A 11 2.96 14.30 -1.96
N ALA A 12 3.88 13.35 -2.12
CA ALA A 12 4.17 12.32 -1.13
C ALA A 12 4.51 12.94 0.23
N THR A 13 5.43 13.91 0.23
CA THR A 13 5.80 14.67 1.44
C THR A 13 4.61 15.40 2.04
N ALA A 14 3.79 16.05 1.21
CA ALA A 14 2.67 16.85 1.68
C ALA A 14 1.50 16.01 2.22
N LEU A 15 1.38 14.73 1.82
CA LEU A 15 0.31 13.85 2.28
C LEU A 15 0.53 13.30 3.70
N VAL A 16 1.79 13.10 4.10
CA VAL A 16 2.11 12.59 5.44
C VAL A 16 1.69 13.60 6.52
N GLY A 17 1.02 13.11 7.55
CA GLY A 17 0.44 13.89 8.65
C GLY A 17 -0.92 14.52 8.35
N ARG A 18 -1.47 14.34 7.13
CA ARG A 18 -2.83 14.81 6.82
C ARG A 18 -3.89 13.83 7.27
N ASN A 19 -5.01 14.36 7.73
CA ASN A 19 -6.20 13.57 7.98
C ASN A 19 -6.93 13.29 6.67
N LEU A 20 -7.40 12.06 6.51
CA LEU A 20 -8.23 11.58 5.42
C LEU A 20 -9.56 11.08 5.99
N THR A 21 -10.64 11.76 5.62
CA THR A 21 -12.01 11.29 5.85
C THR A 21 -12.37 10.24 4.80
N LEU A 22 -12.69 9.04 5.27
CA LEU A 22 -13.14 7.92 4.45
C LEU A 22 -14.65 8.05 4.11
N PRO A 23 -15.15 7.36 3.07
CA PRO A 23 -16.56 7.43 2.70
C PRO A 23 -17.55 6.99 3.78
N ASN A 24 -17.11 6.17 4.74
CA ASN A 24 -17.90 5.75 5.90
C ASN A 24 -17.89 6.77 7.06
N GLY A 25 -17.24 7.92 6.89
CA GLY A 25 -17.13 8.99 7.89
C GLY A 25 -15.99 8.84 8.89
N GLN A 26 -15.24 7.73 8.87
CA GLN A 26 -14.05 7.58 9.70
C GLN A 26 -12.95 8.54 9.25
N VAL A 27 -12.14 9.01 10.19
CA VAL A 27 -10.98 9.85 9.93
C VAL A 27 -9.73 9.07 10.30
N VAL A 28 -8.76 9.04 9.39
CA VAL A 28 -7.43 8.44 9.62
C VAL A 28 -6.35 9.45 9.28
N GLU A 29 -5.22 9.41 9.98
CA GLU A 29 -4.03 10.19 9.65
C GLU A 29 -3.13 9.38 8.72
N ILE A 30 -2.67 9.96 7.62
CA ILE A 30 -1.71 9.30 6.72
C ILE A 30 -0.32 9.35 7.36
N THR A 31 0.28 8.19 7.64
CA THR A 31 1.58 8.11 8.33
C THR A 31 2.73 7.66 7.45
N LYS A 32 2.45 6.92 6.36
CA LYS A 32 3.48 6.46 5.42
C LYS A 32 2.91 6.40 4.00
N VAL A 33 3.74 6.82 3.05
CA VAL A 33 3.45 6.75 1.62
C VAL A 33 4.71 6.36 0.85
N ASP A 34 4.52 5.74 -0.31
CA ASP A 34 5.59 5.45 -1.27
C ASP A 34 5.28 6.16 -2.61
N SER A 35 6.28 6.74 -3.26
CA SER A 35 6.14 7.36 -4.58
C SER A 35 6.56 6.41 -5.69
N TYR A 36 5.77 6.35 -6.76
CA TYR A 36 6.06 5.59 -7.98
C TYR A 36 6.04 6.51 -9.19
N HIS A 37 7.21 6.72 -9.77
CA HIS A 37 7.38 7.51 -10.99
C HIS A 37 6.61 6.89 -12.16
N ARG A 38 6.35 7.70 -13.19
CA ARG A 38 5.63 7.31 -14.41
C ARG A 38 6.23 6.05 -15.06
N SER A 39 7.56 5.93 -15.06
CA SER A 39 8.27 4.75 -15.59
C SER A 39 7.95 3.46 -14.83
N ALA A 40 7.69 3.53 -13.52
CA ALA A 40 7.32 2.36 -12.72
C ALA A 40 5.86 1.92 -12.94
N ASN A 41 5.05 2.77 -13.58
CA ASN A 41 3.63 2.52 -13.87
C ASN A 41 3.37 2.22 -15.35
N ASP A 42 4.41 2.05 -16.17
CA ASP A 42 4.27 1.90 -17.62
C ASP A 42 3.71 0.52 -18.06
N SER A 43 3.71 -0.42 -17.13
CA SER A 43 3.39 -1.84 -17.33
C SER A 43 2.63 -2.42 -16.14
N GLY A 44 2.10 -3.63 -16.32
CA GLY A 44 1.42 -4.38 -15.27
C GLY A 44 0.12 -3.73 -14.76
N PRO A 45 -0.27 -4.02 -13.50
CA PRO A 45 -1.57 -3.63 -12.95
C PRO A 45 -1.70 -2.12 -12.72
N TYR A 46 -0.60 -1.36 -12.73
CA TYR A 46 -0.58 0.09 -12.48
C TYR A 46 -0.80 0.94 -13.74
N LYS A 47 -0.71 0.34 -14.94
CA LYS A 47 -0.85 1.02 -16.23
C LYS A 47 -2.04 2.00 -16.36
N PRO A 48 -3.23 1.75 -15.77
CA PRO A 48 -4.34 2.70 -15.83
C PRO A 48 -4.00 4.10 -15.27
N ILE A 49 -3.06 4.22 -14.32
CA ILE A 49 -2.64 5.51 -13.72
C ILE A 49 -2.10 6.49 -14.77
N LEU A 50 -1.51 6.01 -15.87
CA LEU A 50 -0.83 6.84 -16.88
C LEU A 50 -1.74 7.89 -17.53
N VAL A 51 -3.06 7.66 -17.51
CA VAL A 51 -4.07 8.54 -18.13
C VAL A 51 -4.99 9.21 -17.11
N MET A 52 -4.86 8.88 -15.81
CA MET A 52 -5.72 9.41 -14.76
C MET A 52 -5.38 10.86 -14.41
N GLU A 53 -6.40 11.61 -14.02
CA GLU A 53 -6.21 12.98 -13.52
C GLU A 53 -5.52 12.96 -12.15
N PRO A 54 -4.64 13.91 -11.84
CA PRO A 54 -4.06 14.02 -10.51
C PRO A 54 -5.12 14.14 -9.41
N GLY A 55 -4.93 13.42 -8.30
CA GLY A 55 -5.90 13.28 -7.21
C GLY A 55 -6.92 12.17 -7.40
N SER A 56 -6.97 11.53 -8.58
CA SER A 56 -7.80 10.33 -8.79
C SER A 56 -7.24 9.15 -8.01
N VAL A 57 -8.12 8.29 -7.51
CA VAL A 57 -7.79 7.06 -6.78
C VAL A 57 -7.96 5.87 -7.69
N PHE A 58 -7.02 4.92 -7.60
CA PHE A 58 -7.10 3.65 -8.29
C PHE A 58 -6.65 2.51 -7.38
N THR A 59 -7.40 1.40 -7.41
CA THR A 59 -7.14 0.25 -6.54
C THR A 59 -6.88 -1.05 -7.29
N PRO A 60 -5.69 -1.21 -7.89
CA PRO A 60 -5.34 -2.48 -8.51
C PRO A 60 -5.25 -3.58 -7.46
N LYS A 61 -5.59 -4.82 -7.84
CA LYS A 61 -5.23 -5.99 -7.04
C LYS A 61 -3.83 -6.43 -7.42
N VAL A 62 -2.97 -6.51 -6.42
CA VAL A 62 -1.62 -7.07 -6.52
C VAL A 62 -1.53 -8.15 -5.47
N MET A 63 -1.24 -9.39 -5.89
CA MET A 63 -1.22 -10.58 -5.02
C MET A 63 -2.45 -10.71 -4.12
N GLY A 64 -3.64 -10.49 -4.67
CA GLY A 64 -4.90 -10.60 -3.93
C GLY A 64 -5.24 -9.41 -3.02
N HIS A 65 -4.37 -8.42 -2.91
CA HIS A 65 -4.57 -7.23 -2.09
C HIS A 65 -4.90 -5.99 -2.93
N ALA A 66 -5.93 -5.23 -2.52
CA ALA A 66 -6.24 -3.95 -3.14
C ALA A 66 -5.26 -2.88 -2.67
N MET A 67 -4.50 -2.28 -3.59
CA MET A 67 -3.57 -1.20 -3.28
C MET A 67 -4.30 0.16 -3.27
N PHE A 68 -3.91 1.09 -2.40
CA PHE A 68 -4.48 2.43 -2.40
C PHE A 68 -3.52 3.41 -3.09
N LEU A 69 -3.80 3.73 -4.36
CA LEU A 69 -2.98 4.66 -5.15
C LEU A 69 -3.72 5.98 -5.39
N ILE A 70 -2.99 7.08 -5.31
CA ILE A 70 -3.44 8.42 -5.70
C ILE A 70 -2.60 8.86 -6.90
N ALA A 71 -3.24 9.10 -8.04
CA ALA A 71 -2.60 9.60 -9.25
C ALA A 71 -1.99 10.98 -9.02
N ALA A 72 -0.80 11.20 -9.59
CA ALA A 72 0.01 12.40 -9.40
C ALA A 72 0.65 12.84 -10.73
N LEU A 73 1.22 14.03 -10.73
CA LEU A 73 2.12 14.47 -11.79
C LEU A 73 3.55 13.99 -11.50
N ASP A 74 4.27 13.62 -12.56
CA ASP A 74 5.69 13.30 -12.55
C ASP A 74 6.37 14.19 -13.60
N GLY A 75 7.19 15.14 -13.16
CA GLY A 75 7.82 16.11 -14.08
C GLY A 75 6.84 17.00 -14.85
N GLY A 76 5.59 17.14 -14.37
CA GLY A 76 4.52 17.91 -15.04
C GLY A 76 3.64 17.08 -15.97
N GLU A 77 3.98 15.82 -16.22
CA GLU A 77 3.14 14.88 -16.96
C GLU A 77 2.33 13.99 -16.01
N ARG A 78 1.22 13.43 -16.49
CA ARG A 78 0.45 12.45 -15.71
C ARG A 78 1.20 11.14 -15.57
N GLY A 79 0.76 10.29 -14.66
CA GLY A 79 1.19 8.88 -14.62
C GLY A 79 2.14 8.52 -13.49
N GLY A 80 2.57 9.49 -12.68
CA GLY A 80 3.09 9.19 -11.35
C GLY A 80 1.96 8.80 -10.39
N CYS A 81 2.27 8.12 -9.29
CA CYS A 81 1.29 7.91 -8.22
C CYS A 81 1.93 7.79 -6.85
N VAL A 82 1.17 8.15 -5.82
CA VAL A 82 1.53 7.93 -4.43
C VAL A 82 0.70 6.77 -3.89
N ARG A 83 1.37 5.76 -3.33
CA ARG A 83 0.74 4.63 -2.64
C ARG A 83 0.67 4.91 -1.15
N ILE A 84 -0.52 4.78 -0.56
CA ILE A 84 -0.68 4.91 0.89
C ILE A 84 -0.33 3.57 1.56
N THR A 85 0.72 3.56 2.36
CA THR A 85 1.24 2.35 3.03
C THR A 85 1.25 2.44 4.55
N GLY A 86 0.83 3.56 5.11
CA GLY A 86 0.68 3.74 6.54
C GLY A 86 -0.48 4.67 6.86
N ILE A 87 -1.36 4.25 7.76
CA ILE A 87 -2.39 5.11 8.36
C ILE A 87 -2.44 4.92 9.87
N LYS A 88 -2.94 5.92 10.58
CA LYS A 88 -3.23 5.87 12.00
C LYS A 88 -4.70 6.18 12.26
N THR A 89 -5.38 5.34 13.03
CA THR A 89 -6.82 5.48 13.33
C THR A 89 -7.04 6.45 14.50
N ALA A 90 -8.30 6.85 14.71
CA ALA A 90 -8.70 7.70 15.83
C ALA A 90 -8.38 7.08 17.21
N GLU A 91 -8.32 5.75 17.28
CA GLU A 91 -7.95 4.96 18.46
C GLU A 91 -6.43 4.84 18.66
N ASN A 92 -5.62 5.58 17.89
CA ASN A 92 -4.15 5.51 17.85
C ASN A 92 -3.57 4.16 17.37
N GLU A 93 -4.35 3.32 16.69
CA GLU A 93 -3.81 2.12 16.04
C GLU A 93 -3.05 2.51 14.76
N VAL A 94 -1.86 1.95 14.55
CA VAL A 94 -1.04 2.17 13.36
C VAL A 94 -1.12 0.95 12.44
N ILE A 95 -1.59 1.17 11.21
CA ILE A 95 -1.69 0.15 10.18
C ILE A 95 -0.63 0.44 9.12
N THR A 96 0.33 -0.46 8.99
CA THR A 96 1.37 -0.42 7.95
C THR A 96 1.17 -1.52 6.91
N GLY A 97 1.65 -1.28 5.67
CA GLY A 97 1.55 -2.17 4.52
C GLY A 97 0.40 -1.81 3.57
N GLY A 98 0.69 -1.62 2.28
CA GLY A 98 -0.29 -1.12 1.29
C GLY A 98 -1.55 -1.98 1.18
N GLY A 99 -1.41 -3.32 1.17
CA GLY A 99 -2.55 -4.23 1.14
C GLY A 99 -3.40 -4.22 2.42
N ARG A 100 -2.78 -3.92 3.57
CA ARG A 100 -3.47 -3.83 4.87
C ARG A 100 -4.22 -2.53 5.00
N VAL A 101 -3.63 -1.43 4.55
CA VAL A 101 -4.31 -0.14 4.39
C VAL A 101 -5.52 -0.31 3.48
N GLY A 102 -5.34 -0.92 2.30
CA GLY A 102 -6.46 -1.11 1.37
C GLY A 102 -7.58 -1.98 1.93
N LYS A 103 -7.23 -3.03 2.67
CA LYS A 103 -8.18 -3.88 3.40
C LYS A 103 -8.93 -3.12 4.51
N TYR A 104 -8.22 -2.29 5.28
CA TYR A 104 -8.82 -1.45 6.32
C TYR A 104 -9.84 -0.48 5.73
N VAL A 105 -9.47 0.23 4.66
CA VAL A 105 -10.39 1.14 3.96
C VAL A 105 -11.57 0.39 3.35
N GLY A 106 -11.37 -0.88 2.98
CA GLY A 106 -12.40 -1.75 2.42
C GLY A 106 -12.49 -1.70 0.91
N PHE A 107 -11.37 -1.42 0.24
CA PHE A 107 -11.32 -1.41 -1.21
C PHE A 107 -11.51 -2.80 -1.81
N ASP A 108 -12.18 -2.85 -2.95
CA ASP A 108 -12.20 -3.99 -3.87
C ASP A 108 -11.33 -3.72 -5.11
N HIS A 109 -11.24 -4.71 -6.00
CA HIS A 109 -10.48 -4.64 -7.24
C HIS A 109 -10.96 -3.52 -8.15
N GLN A 110 -10.00 -2.76 -8.69
CA GLN A 110 -10.22 -1.76 -9.73
C GLN A 110 -11.27 -0.71 -9.35
N GLN A 111 -11.46 -0.47 -8.06
CA GLN A 111 -12.24 0.68 -7.63
C GLN A 111 -11.49 1.96 -7.99
N THR A 112 -12.28 2.92 -8.42
CA THR A 112 -11.87 4.26 -8.80
C THR A 112 -12.48 5.25 -7.83
N GLY A 113 -11.81 6.38 -7.66
CA GLY A 113 -12.27 7.41 -6.74
C GLY A 113 -11.50 8.70 -6.90
N ARG A 114 -11.59 9.55 -5.90
CA ARG A 114 -10.91 10.84 -5.86
C ARG A 114 -10.62 11.24 -4.42
N VAL A 115 -9.43 11.78 -4.20
CA VAL A 115 -9.09 12.49 -2.97
C VAL A 115 -9.15 13.98 -3.24
N GLU A 116 -9.83 14.72 -2.37
CA GLU A 116 -9.98 16.17 -2.47
C GLU A 116 -9.59 16.82 -1.15
N VAL A 117 -9.04 18.04 -1.21
CA VAL A 117 -8.81 18.88 -0.02
C VAL A 117 -10.15 19.55 0.33
N ILE A 118 -10.59 19.43 1.59
CA ILE A 118 -11.92 19.90 2.02
C ILE A 118 -11.89 21.13 2.93
N ASP A 119 -10.74 21.53 3.44
CA ASP A 119 -10.58 22.72 4.28
C ASP A 119 -9.17 23.34 4.16
N ASP A 120 -9.02 24.51 4.79
CA ASP A 120 -7.77 25.28 4.80
C ASP A 120 -6.67 24.62 5.65
N ASP A 121 -7.04 23.74 6.58
CA ASP A 121 -6.10 22.93 7.37
C ASP A 121 -5.47 21.80 6.52
N GLY A 122 -6.00 21.59 5.31
CA GLY A 122 -5.48 20.62 4.37
C GLY A 122 -6.00 19.21 4.62
N ASN A 123 -7.10 19.04 5.35
CA ASN A 123 -7.75 17.76 5.52
C ASN A 123 -8.30 17.27 4.17
N LEU A 124 -8.28 15.96 4.02
CA LEU A 124 -8.58 15.27 2.77
C LEU A 124 -9.88 14.50 2.92
N LYS A 125 -10.62 14.35 1.82
CA LYS A 125 -11.78 13.47 1.73
C LYS A 125 -11.61 12.51 0.59
N LEU A 126 -11.76 11.22 0.90
CA LEU A 126 -11.84 10.16 -0.09
C LEU A 126 -13.31 10.01 -0.54
N THR A 127 -13.49 9.99 -1.85
CA THR A 127 -14.72 9.56 -2.51
C THR A 127 -14.40 8.41 -3.44
N VAL A 128 -15.27 7.40 -3.51
CA VAL A 128 -15.05 6.19 -4.31
C VAL A 128 -16.34 5.81 -5.01
N GLU A 129 -16.19 5.16 -6.16
CA GLU A 129 -17.29 4.53 -6.86
C GLU A 129 -17.56 3.15 -6.25
N GLY A 130 -18.83 2.87 -5.92
CA GLY A 130 -19.26 1.60 -5.35
C GLY A 130 -19.28 1.57 -3.81
N VAL A 131 -19.46 0.36 -3.27
CA VAL A 131 -19.58 0.13 -1.82
C VAL A 131 -18.23 -0.29 -1.26
N LEU A 132 -17.81 0.32 -0.16
CA LEU A 132 -16.65 -0.14 0.62
C LEU A 132 -17.09 -1.18 1.64
N VAL A 133 -16.25 -2.19 1.84
CA VAL A 133 -16.43 -3.20 2.90
C VAL A 133 -15.20 -3.20 3.80
N PRO A 134 -15.08 -2.22 4.71
CA PRO A 134 -13.94 -2.10 5.62
C PRO A 134 -13.73 -3.38 6.42
N GLN A 135 -12.49 -3.87 6.47
CA GLN A 135 -12.12 -4.98 7.32
C GLN A 135 -10.93 -4.57 8.16
N MET A 136 -11.08 -4.60 9.49
CA MET A 136 -9.94 -4.48 10.39
C MET A 136 -8.94 -5.59 10.02
N PRO A 137 -7.72 -5.25 9.55
CA PRO A 137 -6.68 -6.25 9.38
C PRO A 137 -6.52 -6.95 10.74
N LYS A 138 -6.39 -8.27 10.76
CA LYS A 138 -6.03 -8.95 12.02
C LYS A 138 -4.78 -8.25 12.55
N SER A 139 -4.85 -7.76 13.79
CA SER A 139 -3.75 -7.02 14.39
C SER A 139 -2.53 -7.94 14.45
N THR A 140 -1.61 -7.81 13.50
CA THR A 140 -0.28 -8.39 13.62
C THR A 140 0.56 -7.46 14.50
N GLY A 141 0.10 -7.19 15.73
CA GLY A 141 0.82 -6.44 16.77
C GLY A 141 1.82 -5.37 16.28
N ALA A 142 1.40 -4.44 15.43
CA ALA A 142 2.24 -3.33 14.99
C ALA A 142 2.05 -2.19 15.99
N GLY A 143 2.85 -2.22 17.06
CA GLY A 143 2.76 -1.32 18.21
C GLY A 143 3.38 -1.91 19.48
N VAL A 144 3.63 -3.21 19.49
CA VAL A 144 4.60 -3.86 20.38
C VAL A 144 5.77 -4.20 19.49
N GLU A 145 7.01 -3.85 19.85
CA GLU A 145 8.19 -4.50 19.28
C GLU A 145 7.91 -6.02 19.28
N LYS A 146 7.69 -6.61 18.09
CA LYS A 146 7.45 -8.05 18.02
C LYS A 146 8.70 -8.71 18.61
N LYS A 147 8.57 -9.32 19.80
CA LYS A 147 9.60 -10.21 20.34
C LYS A 147 9.75 -11.37 19.36
N GLY A 148 10.75 -11.27 18.52
CA GLY A 148 11.04 -12.22 17.45
C GLY A 148 12.37 -11.86 16.81
N THR A 149 13.00 -12.81 16.14
CA THR A 149 14.30 -12.54 15.52
C THR A 149 14.06 -11.63 14.31
N PRO A 150 14.66 -10.42 14.25
CA PRO A 150 14.48 -9.52 13.12
C PRO A 150 14.85 -10.20 11.81
N LEU A 151 14.06 -9.99 10.76
CA LEU A 151 14.37 -10.57 9.48
C LEU A 151 15.66 -9.96 8.92
N THR A 152 16.68 -10.79 8.73
CA THR A 152 17.99 -10.41 8.17
C THR A 152 18.30 -11.29 6.96
N GLU A 153 19.23 -10.88 6.10
CA GLU A 153 19.69 -11.70 4.97
C GLU A 153 20.09 -13.12 5.39
N THR A 154 20.74 -13.27 6.55
CA THR A 154 21.14 -14.56 7.11
C THR A 154 19.94 -15.45 7.42
N ILE A 155 18.84 -14.86 7.89
CA ILE A 155 17.60 -15.58 8.20
C ILE A 155 16.88 -15.93 6.90
N ILE A 156 16.80 -15.00 5.94
CA ILE A 156 16.18 -15.29 4.64
C ILE A 156 16.91 -16.43 3.94
N ALA A 157 18.25 -16.43 3.96
CA ALA A 157 19.08 -17.49 3.39
C ALA A 157 18.85 -18.86 4.05
N LYS A 158 18.42 -18.91 5.32
CA LYS A 158 18.07 -20.16 6.00
C LYS A 158 16.82 -20.82 5.40
N TYR A 159 15.95 -20.05 4.76
CA TYR A 159 14.70 -20.52 4.14
C TYR A 159 14.74 -20.49 2.61
N ALA A 160 15.95 -20.52 2.04
CA ALA A 160 16.15 -20.40 0.60
C ALA A 160 15.56 -21.57 -0.20
N ASP A 161 15.30 -22.72 0.44
CA ASP A 161 14.71 -23.89 -0.20
C ASP A 161 13.17 -23.86 -0.16
N GLU A 162 12.58 -23.27 0.87
CA GLU A 162 11.13 -23.18 1.07
C GLU A 162 10.50 -21.94 0.42
N LEU A 163 11.25 -20.84 0.31
CA LEU A 163 10.79 -19.61 -0.34
C LEU A 163 10.41 -19.81 -1.82
N PRO A 164 11.18 -20.55 -2.64
CA PRO A 164 10.78 -20.88 -4.02
C PRO A 164 9.51 -21.73 -4.08
N LEU A 165 9.31 -22.66 -3.14
CA LEU A 165 8.10 -23.49 -3.10
C LEU A 165 6.86 -22.62 -2.80
N TYR A 166 6.97 -21.74 -1.81
CA TYR A 166 5.94 -20.75 -1.52
C TYR A 166 5.64 -19.86 -2.73
N TYR A 167 6.68 -19.41 -3.44
CA TYR A 167 6.56 -18.60 -4.65
C TYR A 167 5.81 -19.34 -5.77
N THR A 168 6.19 -20.59 -6.07
CA THR A 168 5.56 -21.39 -7.12
C THR A 168 4.11 -21.73 -6.81
N GLU A 169 3.75 -21.94 -5.54
CA GLU A 169 2.36 -22.28 -5.19
C GLU A 169 1.44 -21.05 -5.07
N PHE A 170 1.94 -19.91 -4.61
CA PHE A 170 1.11 -18.75 -4.27
C PHE A 170 1.36 -17.49 -5.10
N CYS A 171 2.49 -17.39 -5.80
CA CYS A 171 2.91 -16.18 -6.53
C CYS A 171 2.98 -16.39 -8.06
N GLU A 172 3.18 -17.61 -8.55
CA GLU A 172 3.36 -17.92 -9.98
C GLU A 172 2.23 -17.50 -10.96
N PRO A 173 0.94 -17.32 -10.58
CA PRO A 173 -0.04 -16.80 -11.53
C PRO A 173 -0.03 -15.26 -11.69
N ALA A 174 0.85 -14.53 -11.01
CA ALA A 174 1.02 -13.08 -11.18
C ALA A 174 2.41 -12.79 -11.75
N ASP A 175 2.54 -11.80 -12.65
CA ASP A 175 3.80 -11.34 -13.30
C ASP A 175 4.86 -10.79 -12.33
N THR A 176 5.05 -11.41 -11.17
CA THR A 176 5.97 -11.00 -10.11
C THR A 176 7.16 -11.93 -10.13
N SER A 177 8.38 -11.39 -10.14
CA SER A 177 9.58 -12.22 -10.13
C SER A 177 9.85 -12.76 -8.72
N PHE A 178 10.66 -13.81 -8.62
CA PHE A 178 11.13 -14.30 -7.33
C PHE A 178 11.92 -13.24 -6.55
N GLU A 179 12.62 -12.35 -7.25
CA GLU A 179 13.35 -11.22 -6.62
C GLU A 179 12.40 -10.22 -5.97
N ASP A 180 11.25 -9.95 -6.59
CA ASP A 180 10.23 -9.07 -6.02
C ASP A 180 9.62 -9.67 -4.74
N LEU A 181 9.43 -11.00 -4.70
CA LEU A 181 9.03 -11.69 -3.48
C LEU A 181 10.07 -11.53 -2.38
N LEU A 182 11.37 -11.69 -2.70
CA LEU A 182 12.44 -11.52 -1.71
C LEU A 182 12.48 -10.08 -1.19
N GLN A 183 12.21 -9.09 -2.03
CA GLN A 183 12.13 -7.70 -1.61
C GLN A 183 10.93 -7.45 -0.68
N GLU A 184 9.77 -8.05 -0.96
CA GLU A 184 8.60 -7.97 -0.07
C GLU A 184 8.86 -8.68 1.28
N VAL A 185 9.49 -9.85 1.26
CA VAL A 185 9.86 -10.57 2.48
C VAL A 185 10.71 -9.67 3.37
N ARG A 186 11.66 -8.91 2.79
CA ARG A 186 12.48 -7.93 3.50
C ARG A 186 11.66 -6.77 4.06
N ASP A 187 10.76 -6.20 3.26
CA ASP A 187 10.10 -4.93 3.57
C ASP A 187 8.86 -5.11 4.48
N ASP A 188 8.14 -6.22 4.36
CA ASP A 188 6.81 -6.39 4.94
C ASP A 188 6.73 -7.48 6.03
N TRP A 189 7.59 -8.50 6.04
CA TRP A 189 7.37 -9.67 6.91
C TRP A 189 8.05 -9.53 8.28
N GLY A 190 9.01 -8.62 8.43
CA GLY A 190 9.50 -8.09 9.71
C GLY A 190 10.24 -9.02 10.68
N THR A 191 9.86 -10.30 10.84
CA THR A 191 10.49 -11.26 11.78
C THR A 191 10.55 -12.70 11.24
N GLU A 192 11.51 -13.51 11.75
CA GLU A 192 11.66 -14.93 11.40
C GLU A 192 10.40 -15.75 11.70
N GLU A 193 9.69 -15.44 12.78
CA GLU A 193 8.48 -16.15 13.19
C GLU A 193 7.32 -15.93 12.20
N GLU A 194 7.22 -14.75 11.61
CA GLU A 194 6.22 -14.46 10.57
C GLU A 194 6.57 -15.17 9.26
N LEU A 195 7.87 -15.21 8.92
CA LEU A 195 8.37 -16.03 7.82
C LEU A 195 8.04 -17.52 8.05
N LYS A 196 8.26 -18.07 9.24
CA LYS A 196 7.92 -19.46 9.59
C LYS A 196 6.43 -19.74 9.52
N ASP A 197 5.58 -18.83 9.99
CA ASP A 197 4.13 -19.06 9.98
C ASP A 197 3.58 -19.11 8.54
N ARG A 198 4.11 -18.27 7.65
CA ARG A 198 3.78 -18.28 6.21
C ARG A 198 4.36 -19.49 5.48
N LEU A 199 5.55 -19.93 5.87
CA LEU A 199 6.20 -21.11 5.32
C LEU A 199 5.77 -22.43 5.99
N LYS A 200 4.84 -22.42 6.94
CA LYS A 200 4.48 -23.59 7.77
C LYS A 200 4.02 -24.83 6.98
N GLY A 201 3.60 -24.66 5.73
CA GLY A 201 3.26 -25.77 4.82
C GLY A 201 4.47 -26.40 4.11
N TYR A 202 5.64 -25.79 4.23
CA TYR A 202 6.88 -26.13 3.51
C TYR A 202 8.07 -26.41 4.44
N LEU A 203 7.94 -26.09 5.74
CA LEU A 203 8.87 -26.42 6.83
C LEU A 203 8.59 -27.80 7.43
#